data_AF-A0A132PF74-F1
#
_entry.id   AF-A0A132PF74-F1
#
_cell.length_a   1.000
_cell.length_b   1.000
_cell.length_c   1.000
_cell.angle_alpha   90.00
_cell.angle_beta   90.00
_cell.angle_gamma   90.00
#
_symmetry.space_group_name_H-M   'P 1'
#
loop_
_entity.id
_entity.type
_entity.pdbx_description
1 polymer ?
#
loop_
_entity_poly.entity_id
_entity_poly.type
_entity_poly.pdbx_seq_one_letter_code
_entity_poly.pdbx_strand_id
1 'polypeptide(L)'
;MVAESGPGTSPTPNRHIRLTSHSGAVDALTIRWGAATAKDRGPVIGTTTTRAHRHVIGTHSGSYSVYRALAVAAGALSPAHRADLTNTAPTDVIGPYPQWSEPGAIVSLDPWGAMVADAFTTELAAGYDIRPTIAVTKAHVMLPEITDAIARGRLNPDGRTLLSNGAALVTKAAIEPVWYLPGVAARFGCSENALRRVLFEETGGMYPELVTRGDLEVFLPPIGGQTLYIFGDARDLADPAVELTARVHDECNGSDVFGSDICTCRPYLTHAIEECIQGAQRGGVGLVAYYRKEGRALGEVTKFLVYNARKRQAGGDTADQYFARTECVAGVQDMRFQELMPDVLHWLGIRKVHRLVSMSNMKYDAIVGAGIEVGERVNIPDELIPADARVEIDAKMAAGYFTPGPVPDADELKIAKGRGLI
;
A
#
# COMPACT_ATOMS: atom_id res chain seq x y z
N MET A 1 20.29 -59.05 -11.27
CA MET A 1 19.88 -58.49 -9.97
C MET A 1 18.99 -57.29 -10.25
N VAL A 2 17.82 -57.33 -9.65
CA VAL A 2 16.62 -56.55 -10.00
C VAL A 2 16.78 -55.11 -9.53
N ALA A 3 16.50 -54.15 -10.41
CA ALA A 3 16.32 -52.75 -10.04
C ALA A 3 14.92 -52.59 -9.44
N GLU A 4 14.84 -52.25 -8.16
CA GLU A 4 13.59 -51.86 -7.51
C GLU A 4 13.15 -50.49 -8.04
N SER A 5 11.98 -50.48 -8.65
CA SER A 5 11.26 -49.28 -9.06
C SER A 5 10.60 -48.66 -7.83
N GLY A 6 10.95 -47.41 -7.51
CA GLY A 6 10.27 -46.64 -6.48
C GLY A 6 8.79 -46.42 -6.82
N PRO A 7 7.91 -46.27 -5.81
CA PRO A 7 6.48 -46.18 -6.04
C PRO A 7 6.16 -44.89 -6.83
N GLY A 8 5.55 -45.08 -8.00
CA GLY A 8 5.04 -44.01 -8.83
C GLY A 8 4.07 -43.13 -8.04
N THR A 9 4.29 -41.82 -8.10
CA THR A 9 3.36 -40.80 -7.63
C THR A 9 2.02 -41.02 -8.35
N SER A 10 1.05 -41.54 -7.62
CA SER A 10 -0.30 -41.73 -8.13
C SER A 10 -0.88 -40.36 -8.49
N PRO A 11 -1.43 -40.15 -9.71
CA PRO A 11 -2.07 -38.89 -10.05
C PRO A 11 -3.24 -38.66 -9.10
N THR A 12 -3.25 -37.52 -8.41
CA THR A 12 -4.36 -37.09 -7.56
C THR A 12 -5.67 -37.19 -8.35
N PRO A 13 -6.71 -37.86 -7.81
CA PRO A 13 -7.96 -38.07 -8.54
C PRO A 13 -8.56 -36.73 -8.95
N ASN A 14 -9.01 -36.67 -10.21
CA ASN A 14 -9.52 -35.48 -10.88
C ASN A 14 -10.80 -35.00 -10.17
N ARG A 15 -10.61 -34.15 -9.14
CA ARG A 15 -11.68 -33.68 -8.27
C ARG A 15 -12.44 -32.60 -9.04
N HIS A 16 -13.74 -32.83 -9.27
CA HIS A 16 -14.62 -31.90 -9.98
C HIS A 16 -14.40 -30.46 -9.53
N ILE A 17 -14.02 -29.58 -10.46
CA ILE A 17 -13.87 -28.15 -10.20
C ILE A 17 -15.28 -27.59 -9.99
N ARG A 18 -15.60 -27.22 -8.75
CA ARG A 18 -16.81 -26.44 -8.46
C ARG A 18 -16.49 -24.97 -8.62
N LEU A 19 -17.18 -24.31 -9.54
CA LEU A 19 -17.12 -22.85 -9.68
C LEU A 19 -17.73 -22.21 -8.43
N THR A 20 -17.12 -21.11 -8.01
CA THR A 20 -17.50 -20.28 -6.86
C THR A 20 -18.82 -19.54 -7.08
N SER A 21 -19.28 -19.47 -8.34
CA SER A 21 -20.55 -18.87 -8.78
C SER A 21 -21.81 -19.61 -8.30
N HIS A 22 -21.70 -20.84 -7.80
CA HIS A 22 -22.87 -21.70 -7.55
C HIS A 22 -23.13 -22.10 -6.09
N SER A 23 -22.37 -21.57 -5.13
CA SER A 23 -22.53 -21.94 -3.71
C SER A 23 -22.94 -20.77 -2.83
N GLY A 24 -24.24 -20.65 -2.54
CA GLY A 24 -24.70 -19.94 -1.35
C GLY A 24 -24.22 -20.72 -0.12
N ALA A 25 -23.35 -20.12 0.67
CA ALA A 25 -22.80 -20.76 1.85
C ALA A 25 -23.81 -20.61 3.00
N VAL A 26 -24.54 -21.67 3.33
CA VAL A 26 -25.56 -21.68 4.39
C VAL A 26 -24.94 -21.44 5.78
N ASP A 27 -23.65 -21.76 5.96
CA ASP A 27 -22.92 -21.67 7.24
C ASP A 27 -21.91 -20.48 7.30
N ALA A 28 -21.93 -19.60 6.30
CA ALA A 28 -21.04 -18.44 6.28
C ALA A 28 -21.50 -17.38 7.28
N LEU A 29 -20.57 -16.91 8.12
CA LEU A 29 -20.81 -15.77 9.00
C LEU A 29 -21.11 -14.51 8.18
N THR A 30 -21.87 -13.57 8.71
CA THR A 30 -22.13 -12.29 8.04
C THR A 30 -21.05 -11.26 8.37
N ILE A 31 -20.59 -10.51 7.37
CA ILE A 31 -19.76 -9.31 7.58
C ILE A 31 -20.68 -8.10 7.65
N ARG A 32 -20.61 -7.33 8.73
CA ARG A 32 -21.27 -6.03 8.87
C ARG A 32 -20.20 -4.93 8.84
N TRP A 33 -19.88 -4.46 7.65
CA TRP A 33 -18.82 -3.45 7.49
C TRP A 33 -19.14 -2.18 8.29
N GLY A 34 -18.14 -1.62 8.96
CA GLY A 34 -18.30 -0.44 9.83
C GLY A 34 -18.94 -0.71 11.20
N ALA A 35 -19.23 -1.96 11.58
CA ALA A 35 -19.71 -2.23 12.94
C ALA A 35 -18.63 -1.90 13.99
N ALA A 36 -19.06 -1.33 15.13
CA ALA A 36 -18.18 -0.77 16.15
C ALA A 36 -17.34 -1.79 16.92
N THR A 37 -17.77 -3.05 16.97
CA THR A 37 -17.04 -4.13 17.65
C THR A 37 -16.66 -5.21 16.64
N ALA A 38 -15.53 -5.89 16.87
CA ALA A 38 -15.13 -7.02 16.05
C ALA A 38 -16.21 -8.11 15.98
N LYS A 39 -16.84 -8.39 17.13
CA LYS A 39 -17.92 -9.38 17.25
C LYS A 39 -19.10 -9.05 16.34
N ASP A 40 -19.54 -7.79 16.32
CA ASP A 40 -20.65 -7.36 15.47
C ASP A 40 -20.25 -7.24 14.00
N ARG A 41 -18.98 -6.90 13.72
CA ARG A 41 -18.42 -6.79 12.38
C ARG A 41 -18.30 -8.16 11.72
N GLY A 42 -17.87 -9.18 12.47
CA GLY A 42 -17.53 -10.51 11.97
C GLY A 42 -16.11 -10.60 11.37
N PRO A 43 -15.53 -11.80 11.21
CA PRO A 43 -14.21 -11.97 10.60
C PRO A 43 -14.26 -11.80 9.08
N VAL A 44 -13.09 -11.66 8.44
CA VAL A 44 -12.91 -11.83 6.99
C VAL A 44 -12.37 -13.23 6.72
N ILE A 45 -13.08 -14.01 5.89
CA ILE A 45 -12.81 -15.42 5.63
C ILE A 45 -12.74 -15.69 4.12
N GLY A 46 -11.51 -15.67 3.60
CA GLY A 46 -11.15 -16.06 2.23
C GLY A 46 -10.56 -17.47 2.13
N THR A 47 -11.07 -18.42 2.92
CA THR A 47 -10.48 -19.78 2.97
C THR A 47 -10.66 -20.57 1.67
N THR A 48 -9.64 -21.37 1.33
CA THR A 48 -9.71 -22.35 0.22
C THR A 48 -10.00 -23.77 0.69
N THR A 49 -10.04 -24.01 2.00
CA THR A 49 -10.20 -25.36 2.59
C THR A 49 -11.68 -25.70 2.78
N THR A 50 -12.34 -25.05 3.74
CA THR A 50 -13.78 -25.20 4.01
C THR A 50 -14.56 -24.13 3.26
N ARG A 51 -14.85 -24.37 1.98
CA ARG A 51 -15.52 -23.37 1.11
C ARG A 51 -16.86 -22.86 1.63
N ALA A 52 -17.58 -23.64 2.44
CA ALA A 52 -18.83 -23.23 3.07
C ALA A 52 -18.65 -22.09 4.12
N HIS A 53 -17.43 -21.83 4.57
CA HIS A 53 -17.16 -20.72 5.50
C HIS A 53 -16.76 -19.43 4.78
N ARG A 54 -16.52 -19.49 3.46
CA ARG A 54 -16.03 -18.36 2.68
C ARG A 54 -17.16 -17.36 2.42
N HIS A 55 -16.89 -16.09 2.70
CA HIS A 55 -17.81 -14.97 2.52
C HIS A 55 -17.15 -13.72 1.93
N VAL A 56 -16.04 -13.91 1.22
CA VAL A 56 -15.38 -12.85 0.45
C VAL A 56 -15.04 -13.34 -0.96
N ILE A 57 -14.87 -12.38 -1.87
CA ILE A 57 -14.31 -12.59 -3.21
C ILE A 57 -12.78 -12.64 -3.09
N GLY A 58 -12.12 -13.53 -3.84
CA GLY A 58 -10.68 -13.80 -3.67
C GLY A 58 -10.37 -14.71 -2.47
N THR A 59 -9.09 -14.80 -2.11
CA THR A 59 -8.62 -15.68 -1.03
C THR A 59 -7.76 -14.92 -0.03
N HIS A 60 -7.58 -15.49 1.16
CA HIS A 60 -6.58 -15.01 2.12
C HIS A 60 -5.22 -14.80 1.46
N SER A 61 -4.46 -13.82 1.95
CA SER A 61 -3.21 -13.40 1.35
C SER A 61 -3.37 -13.01 -0.11
N GLY A 62 -4.36 -12.14 -0.40
CA GLY A 62 -4.79 -11.80 -1.75
C GLY A 62 -3.60 -11.48 -2.67
N SER A 63 -2.72 -10.58 -2.22
CA SER A 63 -1.48 -10.15 -2.89
C SER A 63 -0.52 -11.29 -3.25
N TYR A 64 -0.60 -12.42 -2.54
CA TYR A 64 0.27 -13.59 -2.69
C TYR A 64 -0.50 -14.87 -3.08
N SER A 65 -1.79 -14.74 -3.41
CA SER A 65 -2.68 -15.88 -3.63
C SER A 65 -2.24 -16.75 -4.81
N VAL A 66 -1.73 -16.12 -5.87
CA VAL A 66 -1.17 -16.80 -7.06
C VAL A 66 0.11 -17.57 -6.69
N TYR A 67 1.01 -16.99 -5.90
CA TYR A 67 2.22 -17.69 -5.42
C TYR A 67 1.86 -18.88 -4.53
N ARG A 68 0.86 -18.73 -3.66
CA ARG A 68 0.33 -19.84 -2.88
C ARG A 68 -0.20 -20.95 -3.78
N ALA A 69 -0.97 -20.61 -4.82
CA ALA A 69 -1.48 -21.59 -5.77
C ALA A 69 -0.35 -22.35 -6.48
N LEU A 70 0.72 -21.65 -6.88
CA LEU A 70 1.91 -22.28 -7.44
C LEU A 70 2.62 -23.20 -6.45
N ALA A 71 2.79 -22.78 -5.19
CA ALA A 71 3.39 -23.62 -4.14
C ALA A 71 2.58 -24.89 -3.88
N VAL A 72 1.25 -24.80 -3.93
CA VAL A 72 0.36 -25.97 -3.82
C VAL A 72 0.50 -26.89 -5.04
N ALA A 73 0.48 -26.33 -6.25
CA ALA A 73 0.63 -27.09 -7.49
C ALA A 73 2.00 -27.80 -7.57
N ALA A 74 3.06 -27.15 -7.07
CA ALA A 74 4.41 -27.70 -6.97
C ALA A 74 4.59 -28.70 -5.81
N GLY A 75 3.57 -28.91 -4.97
CA GLY A 75 3.66 -29.80 -3.80
C GLY A 75 4.46 -29.24 -2.61
N ALA A 76 4.94 -27.99 -2.69
CA ALA A 76 5.68 -27.33 -1.62
C ALA A 76 4.78 -26.90 -0.44
N LEU A 77 3.46 -26.76 -0.67
CA LEU A 77 2.47 -26.44 0.35
C LEU A 77 1.27 -27.38 0.25
N SER A 78 0.83 -27.95 1.36
CA SER A 78 -0.41 -28.72 1.40
C SER A 78 -1.62 -27.80 1.13
N PRO A 79 -2.57 -28.17 0.24
CA PRO A 79 -3.82 -27.43 0.06
C PRO A 79 -4.63 -27.27 1.36
N ALA A 80 -4.47 -28.23 2.28
CA ALA A 80 -5.14 -28.29 3.58
C ALA A 80 -4.35 -27.61 4.71
N HIS A 81 -3.19 -27.01 4.41
CA HIS A 81 -2.38 -26.35 5.42
C HIS A 81 -3.16 -25.22 6.12
N ARG A 82 -3.20 -25.32 7.46
CA ARG A 82 -3.67 -24.27 8.36
C ARG A 82 -2.45 -23.61 9.00
N ALA A 83 -2.43 -22.28 8.96
CA ALA A 83 -1.36 -21.52 9.60
C ALA A 83 -1.45 -21.68 11.12
N ASP A 84 -0.31 -21.89 11.76
CA ASP A 84 -0.18 -21.73 13.21
C ASP A 84 0.06 -20.25 13.50
N LEU A 85 -0.86 -19.64 14.25
CA LEU A 85 -0.83 -18.22 14.62
C LEU A 85 -0.45 -18.03 16.09
N THR A 86 0.11 -19.06 16.73
CA THR A 86 0.63 -18.96 18.10
C THR A 86 1.76 -17.93 18.14
N ASN A 87 1.72 -17.02 19.12
CA ASN A 87 2.70 -15.95 19.32
C ASN A 87 2.85 -14.97 18.13
N THR A 88 1.82 -14.81 17.30
CA THR A 88 1.80 -13.82 16.20
C THR A 88 1.05 -12.54 16.56
N ALA A 89 0.79 -12.30 17.86
CA ALA A 89 0.14 -11.08 18.33
C ALA A 89 0.99 -9.85 17.99
N PRO A 90 0.37 -8.68 17.70
CA PRO A 90 1.09 -7.48 17.34
C PRO A 90 1.98 -7.00 18.49
N THR A 91 3.17 -6.46 18.18
CA THR A 91 4.06 -5.89 19.21
C THR A 91 3.48 -4.65 19.88
N ASP A 92 2.59 -3.95 19.17
CA ASP A 92 1.90 -2.75 19.63
C ASP A 92 0.44 -2.84 19.20
N VAL A 93 -0.47 -2.62 20.15
CA VAL A 93 -1.91 -2.59 19.86
C VAL A 93 -2.26 -1.22 19.28
N ILE A 94 -2.87 -1.23 18.09
CA ILE A 94 -3.36 -0.04 17.41
C ILE A 94 -4.88 0.00 17.51
N GLY A 95 -5.43 1.12 17.97
CA GLY A 95 -6.89 1.31 18.09
C GLY A 95 -7.56 0.41 19.15
N PRO A 96 -8.88 0.18 19.04
CA PRO A 96 -9.76 0.71 18.00
C PRO A 96 -9.94 2.23 18.10
N TYR A 97 -10.04 2.91 16.96
CA TYR A 97 -10.36 4.33 16.90
C TYR A 97 -11.76 4.55 16.32
N PRO A 98 -12.45 5.68 16.62
CA PRO A 98 -13.81 5.94 16.13
C PRO A 98 -13.97 5.75 14.61
N GLN A 99 -12.95 6.12 13.84
CA GLN A 99 -12.91 6.02 12.38
C GLN A 99 -13.03 4.57 11.85
N TRP A 100 -12.75 3.55 12.68
CA TRP A 100 -12.92 2.13 12.28
C TRP A 100 -14.39 1.76 12.08
N SER A 101 -15.29 2.49 12.73
CA SER A 101 -16.74 2.29 12.69
C SER A 101 -17.50 3.41 11.97
N GLU A 102 -16.78 4.44 11.54
CA GLU A 102 -17.37 5.54 10.80
C GLU A 102 -17.66 5.11 9.34
N PRO A 103 -18.92 5.22 8.89
CA PRO A 103 -19.28 4.80 7.54
C PRO A 103 -18.43 5.48 6.47
N GLY A 104 -17.79 4.68 5.62
CA GLY A 104 -16.99 5.17 4.50
C GLY A 104 -15.59 5.67 4.85
N ALA A 105 -15.20 5.77 6.14
CA ALA A 105 -13.86 6.22 6.55
C ALA A 105 -12.77 5.22 6.15
N ILE A 106 -13.05 3.91 6.28
CA ILE A 106 -12.15 2.82 5.86
C ILE A 106 -12.93 1.85 4.98
N VAL A 107 -12.47 1.67 3.74
CA VAL A 107 -13.08 0.80 2.73
C VAL A 107 -12.06 -0.10 2.00
N SER A 108 -10.77 0.06 2.24
CA SER A 108 -9.69 -0.61 1.47
C SER A 108 -8.71 -1.44 2.32
N LEU A 109 -8.92 -1.53 3.63
CA LEU A 109 -8.25 -2.45 4.55
C LEU A 109 -9.21 -2.99 5.61
N ASP A 110 -8.83 -4.07 6.31
CA ASP A 110 -9.59 -4.60 7.47
C ASP A 110 -9.07 -3.97 8.77
N PRO A 111 -9.85 -3.13 9.47
CA PRO A 111 -9.39 -2.49 10.70
C PRO A 111 -9.03 -3.49 11.81
N TRP A 112 -9.71 -4.64 11.85
CA TRP A 112 -9.50 -5.70 12.83
C TRP A 112 -8.41 -6.70 12.41
N GLY A 113 -7.79 -6.49 11.24
CA GLY A 113 -6.85 -7.41 10.61
C GLY A 113 -5.61 -7.74 11.44
N ALA A 114 -5.22 -6.88 12.39
CA ALA A 114 -4.08 -7.09 13.29
C ALA A 114 -4.44 -7.89 14.55
N MET A 115 -5.73 -7.98 14.88
CA MET A 115 -6.22 -8.50 16.17
C MET A 115 -6.96 -9.83 16.01
N VAL A 116 -6.80 -10.54 14.89
CA VAL A 116 -7.61 -11.73 14.58
C VAL A 116 -7.61 -12.79 15.69
N ALA A 117 -6.45 -13.06 16.31
CA ALA A 117 -6.33 -14.05 17.37
C ALA A 117 -7.17 -13.71 18.63
N ASP A 118 -7.25 -12.42 18.98
CA ASP A 118 -7.95 -11.92 20.16
C ASP A 118 -9.42 -11.60 19.85
N ALA A 119 -9.68 -11.05 18.66
CA ALA A 119 -10.99 -10.55 18.24
C ALA A 119 -11.96 -11.67 17.85
N PHE A 120 -11.43 -12.80 17.35
CA PHE A 120 -12.23 -13.91 16.80
C PHE A 120 -11.86 -15.26 17.42
N THR A 121 -11.46 -15.28 18.69
CA THR A 121 -11.05 -16.50 19.40
C THR A 121 -12.14 -17.58 19.39
N THR A 122 -13.41 -17.19 19.48
CA THR A 122 -14.56 -18.12 19.49
C THR A 122 -14.71 -18.82 18.14
N GLU A 123 -14.62 -18.06 17.04
CA GLU A 123 -14.72 -18.57 15.68
C GLU A 123 -13.49 -19.42 15.32
N LEU A 124 -12.29 -19.01 15.74
CA LEU A 124 -11.08 -19.82 15.60
C LEU A 124 -11.22 -21.17 16.32
N ALA A 125 -11.73 -21.18 17.55
CA ALA A 125 -12.00 -22.40 18.32
C ALA A 125 -13.10 -23.27 17.67
N ALA A 126 -14.07 -22.66 17.00
CA ALA A 126 -15.09 -23.34 16.21
C ALA A 126 -14.56 -23.88 14.85
N GLY A 127 -13.28 -23.66 14.55
CA GLY A 127 -12.61 -24.25 13.38
C GLY A 127 -12.65 -23.39 12.11
N TYR A 128 -13.10 -22.13 12.19
CA TYR A 128 -13.01 -21.17 11.08
C TYR A 128 -11.54 -20.83 10.79
N ASP A 129 -11.15 -20.83 9.50
CA ASP A 129 -9.82 -20.44 9.03
C ASP A 129 -9.80 -18.93 8.77
N ILE A 130 -9.50 -18.17 9.82
CA ILE A 130 -9.41 -16.70 9.81
C ILE A 130 -7.93 -16.34 9.87
N ARG A 131 -7.48 -15.43 9.00
CA ARG A 131 -6.07 -15.05 8.90
C ARG A 131 -5.90 -13.54 9.06
N PRO A 132 -4.86 -13.08 9.79
CA PRO A 132 -4.52 -11.67 9.86
C PRO A 132 -4.25 -11.11 8.46
N THR A 133 -4.77 -9.91 8.21
CA THR A 133 -4.44 -9.09 7.02
C THR A 133 -3.52 -7.94 7.39
N ILE A 134 -3.24 -7.75 8.69
CA ILE A 134 -2.28 -6.78 9.21
C ILE A 134 -1.36 -7.50 10.20
N ALA A 135 -0.06 -7.18 10.15
CA ALA A 135 0.91 -7.62 11.14
C ALA A 135 1.74 -6.43 11.61
N VAL A 136 1.95 -6.32 12.93
CA VAL A 136 2.71 -5.22 13.55
C VAL A 136 3.91 -5.79 14.30
N THR A 137 5.08 -5.24 14.04
CA THR A 137 6.36 -5.65 14.66
C THR A 137 7.29 -4.47 14.91
N LYS A 138 8.41 -4.70 15.57
CA LYS A 138 9.49 -3.70 15.74
C LYS A 138 10.63 -4.00 14.79
N ALA A 139 11.30 -2.97 14.29
CA ALA A 139 12.46 -3.13 13.41
C ALA A 139 13.49 -2.03 13.62
N HIS A 140 14.71 -2.31 13.19
CA HIS A 140 15.77 -1.31 13.01
C HIS A 140 15.94 -1.08 11.51
N VAL A 141 15.79 0.17 11.08
CA VAL A 141 15.97 0.56 9.67
C VAL A 141 17.30 1.28 9.54
N MET A 142 18.14 0.81 8.62
CA MET A 142 19.42 1.43 8.30
C MET A 142 19.42 1.82 6.82
N LEU A 143 19.73 3.08 6.53
CA LEU A 143 19.96 3.57 5.17
C LEU A 143 21.29 4.35 5.13
N PRO A 144 22.05 4.29 4.03
CA PRO A 144 23.25 5.11 3.84
C PRO A 144 22.99 6.60 4.07
N GLU A 145 21.80 7.10 3.73
CA GLU A 145 21.41 8.51 3.88
C GLU A 145 21.25 8.92 5.35
N ILE A 146 20.88 8.00 6.24
CA ILE A 146 20.85 8.28 7.69
C ILE A 146 22.29 8.46 8.18
N THR A 147 23.21 7.58 7.76
CA THR A 147 24.62 7.68 8.12
C THR A 147 25.26 8.96 7.57
N ASP A 148 24.97 9.35 6.33
CA ASP A 148 25.41 10.63 5.76
C ASP A 148 24.82 11.82 6.53
N ALA A 149 23.53 11.78 6.89
CA ALA A 149 22.90 12.83 7.67
C ALA A 149 23.53 12.99 9.06
N ILE A 150 23.92 11.89 9.72
CA ILE A 150 24.68 11.93 10.98
C ILE A 150 26.07 12.56 10.75
N ALA A 151 26.80 12.10 9.73
CA ALA A 151 28.14 12.61 9.42
C ALA A 151 28.15 14.12 9.10
N ARG A 152 27.07 14.63 8.51
CA ARG A 152 26.87 16.05 8.20
C ARG A 152 26.21 16.85 9.33
N GLY A 153 25.90 16.23 10.47
CA GLY A 153 25.28 16.89 11.62
C GLY A 153 23.80 17.25 11.45
N ARG A 154 23.13 16.71 10.41
CA ARG A 154 21.69 16.92 10.16
C ARG A 154 20.81 16.01 11.02
N LEU A 155 21.34 14.85 11.43
CA LEU A 155 20.74 13.95 12.40
C LEU A 155 21.69 13.73 13.58
N ASN A 156 21.13 13.69 14.79
CA ASN A 156 21.90 13.44 16.01
C ASN A 156 21.35 12.18 16.69
N PRO A 157 22.15 11.11 16.90
CA PRO A 157 21.68 9.94 17.63
C PRO A 157 21.21 10.29 19.05
N ASP A 158 20.03 9.80 19.43
CA ASP A 158 19.41 10.03 20.75
C ASP A 158 19.27 8.74 21.57
N GLY A 159 19.65 7.58 21.00
CA GLY A 159 19.56 6.26 21.63
C GLY A 159 18.12 5.73 21.79
N ARG A 160 17.11 6.46 21.31
CA ARG A 160 15.69 6.11 21.44
C ARG A 160 15.01 5.98 20.07
N THR A 161 15.16 7.00 19.23
CA THR A 161 14.64 7.03 17.86
C THR A 161 15.74 6.64 16.88
N LEU A 162 16.97 7.07 17.13
CA LEU A 162 18.14 6.88 16.29
C LEU A 162 19.34 6.43 17.13
N LEU A 163 19.89 5.27 16.82
CA LEU A 163 21.08 4.73 17.46
C LEU A 163 22.36 5.32 16.87
N SER A 164 23.45 5.26 17.64
CA SER A 164 24.77 5.75 17.22
C SER A 164 25.36 5.01 16.01
N ASN A 165 24.88 3.81 15.70
CA ASN A 165 25.27 3.05 14.52
C ASN A 165 24.46 3.41 13.25
N GLY A 166 23.57 4.42 13.32
CA GLY A 166 22.74 4.85 12.19
C GLY A 166 21.44 4.06 12.02
N ALA A 167 21.09 3.17 12.95
CA ALA A 167 19.81 2.48 12.93
C ALA A 167 18.69 3.35 13.53
N ALA A 168 17.63 3.58 12.75
CA ALA A 168 16.38 4.16 13.23
C ALA A 168 15.47 3.06 13.80
N LEU A 169 14.96 3.27 15.02
CA LEU A 169 14.03 2.36 15.68
C LEU A 169 12.62 2.68 15.22
N VAL A 170 11.90 1.66 14.73
CA VAL A 170 10.55 1.84 14.21
C VAL A 170 9.59 0.76 14.68
N THR A 171 8.33 1.14 14.84
CA THR A 171 7.21 0.19 14.74
C THR A 171 6.87 0.04 13.27
N LYS A 172 6.76 -1.19 12.79
CA LYS A 172 6.46 -1.52 11.40
C LYS A 172 5.12 -2.24 11.32
N ALA A 173 4.26 -1.85 10.39
CA ALA A 173 3.03 -2.57 10.10
C ALA A 173 3.01 -2.98 8.62
N ALA A 174 2.72 -4.25 8.33
CA ALA A 174 2.41 -4.72 6.98
C ALA A 174 0.89 -4.87 6.85
N ILE A 175 0.30 -4.35 5.78
CA ILE A 175 -1.16 -4.35 5.57
C ILE A 175 -1.47 -4.88 4.17
N GLU A 176 -2.30 -5.91 4.12
CA GLU A 176 -2.90 -6.42 2.89
C GLU A 176 -4.20 -5.68 2.55
N PRO A 177 -4.50 -5.50 1.26
CA PRO A 177 -5.72 -4.83 0.82
C PRO A 177 -6.96 -5.71 1.09
N VAL A 178 -7.99 -5.09 1.67
CA VAL A 178 -9.31 -5.70 1.90
C VAL A 178 -10.36 -4.68 1.51
N TRP A 179 -11.02 -4.91 0.38
CA TRP A 179 -11.91 -3.92 -0.22
C TRP A 179 -13.36 -4.20 0.12
N TYR A 180 -14.03 -3.22 0.72
CA TYR A 180 -15.47 -3.17 0.82
C TYR A 180 -16.05 -2.51 -0.43
N LEU A 181 -16.59 -3.32 -1.34
CA LEU A 181 -16.97 -2.91 -2.70
C LEU A 181 -17.97 -1.75 -2.76
N PRO A 182 -19.02 -1.69 -1.92
CA PRO A 182 -19.92 -0.53 -1.90
C PRO A 182 -19.20 0.78 -1.57
N GLY A 183 -18.28 0.72 -0.58
CA GLY A 183 -17.47 1.87 -0.17
C GLY A 183 -16.44 2.28 -1.23
N VAL A 184 -15.78 1.31 -1.87
CA VAL A 184 -14.85 1.56 -2.97
C VAL A 184 -15.56 2.18 -4.18
N ALA A 185 -16.76 1.70 -4.53
CA ALA A 185 -17.56 2.28 -5.60
C ALA A 185 -17.94 3.74 -5.31
N ALA A 186 -18.36 4.03 -4.06
CA ALA A 186 -18.64 5.38 -3.62
C ALA A 186 -17.42 6.31 -3.71
N ARG A 187 -16.23 5.84 -3.30
CA ARG A 187 -14.96 6.60 -3.44
C ARG A 187 -14.63 6.93 -4.90
N PHE A 188 -15.00 6.06 -5.82
CA PHE A 188 -14.79 6.27 -7.26
C PHE A 188 -15.94 6.96 -7.98
N GLY A 189 -16.99 7.37 -7.26
CA GLY A 189 -18.14 8.04 -7.86
C GLY A 189 -18.87 7.19 -8.91
N CYS A 190 -18.79 5.86 -8.81
CA CYS A 190 -19.42 4.93 -9.74
C CYS A 190 -20.39 3.99 -9.02
N SER A 191 -21.26 3.30 -9.78
CA SER A 191 -22.14 2.30 -9.17
C SER A 191 -21.36 1.03 -8.86
N GLU A 192 -21.73 0.35 -7.77
CA GLU A 192 -21.11 -0.92 -7.39
C GLU A 192 -21.19 -1.98 -8.50
N ASN A 193 -22.32 -2.04 -9.21
CA ASN A 193 -22.49 -2.95 -10.35
C ASN A 193 -21.51 -2.64 -11.48
N ALA A 194 -21.29 -1.36 -11.79
CA ALA A 194 -20.32 -0.95 -12.80
C ALA A 194 -18.90 -1.30 -12.35
N LEU A 195 -18.53 -0.99 -11.10
CA LEU A 195 -17.24 -1.33 -10.52
C LEU A 195 -16.96 -2.84 -10.63
N ARG A 196 -17.88 -3.66 -10.13
CA ARG A 196 -17.76 -5.13 -10.14
C ARG A 196 -17.61 -5.69 -11.55
N ARG A 197 -18.40 -5.20 -12.49
CA ARG A 197 -18.35 -5.63 -13.89
C ARG A 197 -17.01 -5.29 -14.53
N VAL A 198 -16.54 -4.05 -14.38
CA VAL A 198 -15.25 -3.61 -14.92
C VAL A 198 -14.11 -4.39 -14.28
N LEU A 199 -14.12 -4.59 -12.96
CA LEU A 199 -13.12 -5.44 -12.29
C LEU A 199 -13.11 -6.87 -12.85
N PHE A 200 -14.27 -7.46 -13.13
CA PHE A 200 -14.35 -8.79 -13.74
C PHE A 200 -13.80 -8.81 -15.17
N GLU A 201 -14.22 -7.87 -16.02
CA GLU A 201 -13.81 -7.79 -17.43
C GLU A 201 -12.29 -7.50 -17.56
N GLU A 202 -11.77 -6.51 -16.83
CA GLU A 202 -10.36 -6.09 -16.89
C GLU A 202 -9.39 -7.08 -16.22
N THR A 203 -9.89 -7.97 -15.35
CA THR A 203 -9.08 -9.07 -14.79
C THR A 203 -9.15 -10.36 -15.61
N GLY A 204 -9.70 -10.30 -16.84
CA GLY A 204 -9.83 -11.47 -17.70
C GLY A 204 -10.78 -12.53 -17.14
N GLY A 205 -11.76 -12.11 -16.34
CA GLY A 205 -12.75 -12.98 -15.72
C GLY A 205 -12.25 -13.77 -14.50
N MET A 206 -11.16 -13.35 -13.86
CA MET A 206 -10.50 -14.08 -12.77
C MET A 206 -11.42 -14.37 -11.55
N TYR A 207 -12.39 -13.49 -11.28
CA TYR A 207 -13.31 -13.64 -10.15
C TYR A 207 -14.78 -13.58 -10.58
N PRO A 208 -15.38 -14.70 -11.02
CA PRO A 208 -16.79 -14.76 -11.41
C PRO A 208 -17.77 -14.30 -10.32
N GLU A 209 -17.39 -14.38 -9.05
CA GLU A 209 -18.20 -13.89 -7.93
C GLU A 209 -18.49 -12.38 -8.01
N LEU A 210 -17.61 -11.59 -8.65
CA LEU A 210 -17.86 -10.16 -8.84
C LEU A 210 -19.19 -9.90 -9.54
N VAL A 211 -19.57 -10.75 -10.49
CA VAL A 211 -20.81 -10.62 -11.27
C VAL A 211 -21.92 -11.59 -10.85
N THR A 212 -21.58 -12.73 -10.25
CA THR A 212 -22.56 -13.77 -9.89
C THR A 212 -23.00 -13.75 -8.43
N ARG A 213 -22.29 -13.04 -7.54
CA ARG A 213 -22.51 -13.07 -6.09
C ARG A 213 -22.60 -11.65 -5.51
N GLY A 214 -23.75 -11.03 -5.71
CA GLY A 214 -24.06 -9.71 -5.13
C GLY A 214 -24.14 -9.70 -3.60
N ASP A 215 -24.29 -10.86 -2.98
CA ASP A 215 -24.27 -11.04 -1.53
C ASP A 215 -22.85 -10.93 -0.90
N LEU A 216 -21.80 -11.02 -1.72
CA LEU A 216 -20.41 -10.87 -1.25
C LEU A 216 -19.93 -9.44 -1.47
N GLU A 217 -19.86 -8.65 -0.39
CA GLU A 217 -19.48 -7.24 -0.45
C GLU A 217 -17.98 -6.98 -0.26
N VAL A 218 -17.22 -7.98 0.19
CA VAL A 218 -15.78 -7.86 0.45
C VAL A 218 -14.96 -8.58 -0.60
N PHE A 219 -13.92 -7.91 -1.11
CA PHE A 219 -12.98 -8.42 -2.09
C PHE A 219 -11.54 -8.37 -1.56
N LEU A 220 -10.79 -9.46 -1.74
CA LEU A 220 -9.37 -9.57 -1.42
C LEU A 220 -8.55 -9.48 -2.73
N PRO A 221 -8.23 -8.27 -3.22
CA PRO A 221 -7.58 -8.10 -4.51
C PRO A 221 -6.13 -8.60 -4.49
N PRO A 222 -5.64 -9.22 -5.58
CA PRO A 222 -4.26 -9.68 -5.71
C PRO A 222 -3.32 -8.55 -6.14
N ILE A 223 -3.35 -7.43 -5.42
CA ILE A 223 -2.52 -6.25 -5.68
C ILE A 223 -1.52 -6.03 -4.54
N GLY A 224 -0.51 -5.20 -4.77
CA GLY A 224 0.47 -4.84 -3.75
C GLY A 224 -0.20 -4.20 -2.52
N GLY A 225 0.19 -4.67 -1.33
CA GLY A 225 -0.21 -4.05 -0.06
C GLY A 225 0.61 -2.80 0.27
N GLN A 226 0.67 -2.48 1.56
CA GLN A 226 1.42 -1.33 2.07
C GLN A 226 2.21 -1.70 3.32
N THR A 227 3.21 -0.89 3.63
CA THR A 227 4.05 -1.03 4.82
C THR A 227 4.23 0.31 5.49
N LEU A 228 4.01 0.35 6.79
CA LEU A 228 4.17 1.54 7.61
C LEU A 228 5.47 1.47 8.39
N TYR A 229 6.13 2.61 8.52
CA TYR A 229 7.29 2.81 9.38
C TYR A 229 6.98 3.98 10.31
N ILE A 230 6.88 3.70 11.60
CA ILE A 230 6.48 4.65 12.63
C ILE A 230 7.70 4.93 13.51
N PHE A 231 8.10 6.19 13.58
CA PHE A 231 9.24 6.67 14.37
C PHE A 231 8.69 7.32 15.65
N GLY A 232 9.04 6.79 16.82
CA GLY A 232 8.43 7.17 18.10
C GLY A 232 7.34 6.20 18.56
N ASP A 233 6.43 6.66 19.43
CA ASP A 233 5.31 5.85 19.95
C ASP A 233 4.14 5.86 18.95
N ALA A 234 3.67 4.68 18.57
CA ALA A 234 2.58 4.54 17.60
C ALA A 234 1.23 5.05 18.12
N ARG A 235 1.05 5.14 19.45
CA ARG A 235 -0.17 5.66 20.07
C ARG A 235 -0.32 7.16 19.86
N ASP A 236 0.80 7.88 19.77
CA ASP A 236 0.82 9.33 19.59
C ASP A 236 0.29 9.76 18.21
N LEU A 237 0.24 8.85 17.23
CA LEU A 237 -0.34 9.11 15.90
C LEU A 237 -1.81 9.56 15.96
N ALA A 238 -2.57 9.08 16.95
CA ALA A 238 -3.98 9.40 17.11
C ALA A 238 -4.21 10.69 17.91
N ASP A 239 -3.19 11.24 18.57
CA ASP A 239 -3.30 12.47 19.37
C ASP A 239 -3.04 13.71 18.48
N PRO A 240 -4.05 14.54 18.19
CA PRO A 240 -3.86 15.74 17.39
C PRO A 240 -3.02 16.82 18.07
N ALA A 241 -2.69 16.70 19.36
CA ALA A 241 -1.79 17.60 20.07
C ALA A 241 -0.31 17.24 19.89
N VAL A 242 0.01 16.01 19.45
CA VAL A 242 1.39 15.59 19.19
C VAL A 242 1.77 15.90 17.74
N GLU A 243 2.93 16.51 17.53
CA GLU A 243 3.42 16.84 16.19
C GLU A 243 3.59 15.56 15.36
N LEU A 244 2.86 15.47 14.24
CA LEU A 244 2.95 14.37 13.29
C LEU A 244 3.64 14.85 12.01
N THR A 245 4.83 14.29 11.75
CA THR A 245 5.48 14.37 10.45
C THR A 245 5.17 13.12 9.65
N ALA A 246 4.54 13.27 8.48
CA ALA A 246 4.09 12.13 7.69
C ALA A 246 4.51 12.21 6.22
N ARG A 247 4.75 11.04 5.64
CA ARG A 247 4.94 10.82 4.21
C ARG A 247 4.12 9.62 3.76
N VAL A 248 3.34 9.85 2.72
CA VAL A 248 2.70 8.79 1.94
C VAL A 248 3.51 8.60 0.67
N HIS A 249 4.16 7.45 0.53
CA HIS A 249 5.09 7.14 -0.54
C HIS A 249 4.52 6.06 -1.45
N ASP A 250 4.60 6.27 -2.77
CA ASP A 250 4.30 5.21 -3.74
C ASP A 250 5.63 4.61 -4.20
N GLU A 251 5.69 3.29 -4.22
CA GLU A 251 6.85 2.49 -4.63
C GLU A 251 7.43 2.94 -5.97
N CYS A 252 8.76 3.03 -5.98
CA CYS A 252 9.56 3.22 -7.17
C CYS A 252 10.84 2.38 -7.05
N ASN A 253 10.75 1.08 -7.35
CA ASN A 253 11.80 0.09 -7.21
C ASN A 253 13.17 0.58 -7.73
N GLY A 254 13.20 1.08 -8.97
CA GLY A 254 14.44 1.59 -9.58
C GLY A 254 15.11 2.75 -8.82
N SER A 255 14.34 3.63 -8.17
CA SER A 255 14.90 4.73 -7.39
C SER A 255 15.11 4.31 -5.94
N ASP A 256 14.08 3.77 -5.30
CA ASP A 256 14.05 3.45 -3.88
C ASP A 256 15.09 2.38 -3.52
N VAL A 257 15.31 1.38 -4.36
CA VAL A 257 16.26 0.29 -4.11
C VAL A 257 17.64 0.60 -4.72
N PHE A 258 17.67 1.06 -5.97
CA PHE A 258 18.91 1.14 -6.76
C PHE A 258 19.45 2.57 -6.99
N GLY A 259 18.78 3.59 -6.46
CA GLY A 259 19.28 4.97 -6.52
C GLY A 259 19.25 5.59 -7.92
N SER A 260 18.29 5.20 -8.77
CA SER A 260 18.10 5.85 -10.08
C SER A 260 17.95 7.37 -9.95
N ASP A 261 18.66 8.09 -10.82
CA ASP A 261 18.74 9.55 -10.92
C ASP A 261 17.65 10.18 -11.81
N ILE A 262 16.81 9.35 -12.45
CA ILE A 262 15.78 9.78 -13.41
C ILE A 262 14.57 10.41 -12.70
N CYS A 263 14.38 10.12 -11.42
CA CYS A 263 13.25 10.60 -10.65
C CYS A 263 13.62 10.93 -9.21
N THR A 264 12.71 11.63 -8.54
CA THR A 264 12.88 12.14 -7.17
C THR A 264 12.30 11.23 -6.08
N CYS A 265 11.90 10.00 -6.42
CA CYS A 265 11.25 9.08 -5.48
C CYS A 265 12.11 8.78 -4.23
N ARG A 266 13.33 8.25 -4.40
CA ARG A 266 14.24 7.99 -3.27
C ARG A 266 14.63 9.27 -2.53
N PRO A 267 15.04 10.37 -3.21
CA PRO A 267 15.31 11.63 -2.53
C PRO A 267 14.18 12.11 -1.61
N TYR A 268 12.92 12.01 -2.04
CA TYR A 268 11.77 12.34 -1.19
C TYR A 268 11.58 11.35 -0.04
N LEU A 269 11.80 10.05 -0.28
CA LEU A 269 11.68 9.02 0.75
C LEU A 269 12.72 9.23 1.85
N THR A 270 13.98 9.44 1.50
CA THR A 270 15.08 9.59 2.46
C THR A 270 14.98 10.91 3.22
N HIS A 271 14.61 12.00 2.55
CA HIS A 271 14.31 13.27 3.22
C HIS A 271 13.13 13.15 4.18
N ALA A 272 12.05 12.44 3.79
CA ALA A 272 10.93 12.20 4.68
C ALA A 272 11.30 11.37 5.92
N ILE A 273 12.16 10.36 5.77
CA ILE A 273 12.65 9.56 6.90
C ILE A 273 13.43 10.45 7.88
N GLU A 274 14.28 11.34 7.37
CA GLU A 274 15.01 12.31 8.19
C GLU A 274 14.09 13.27 8.93
N GLU A 275 13.11 13.87 8.24
CA GLU A 275 12.10 14.74 8.86
C GLU A 275 11.27 14.01 9.92
N CYS A 276 10.94 12.73 9.68
CA CYS A 276 10.23 11.87 10.64
C CYS A 276 11.08 11.60 11.89
N ILE A 277 12.37 11.28 11.72
CA ILE A 277 13.29 11.06 12.85
C ILE A 277 13.42 12.35 13.66
N GLN A 278 13.65 13.49 13.02
CA GLN A 278 13.78 14.78 13.70
C GLN A 278 12.48 15.17 14.43
N GLY A 279 11.32 14.96 13.80
CA GLY A 279 10.01 15.19 14.43
C GLY A 279 9.84 14.36 15.70
N ALA A 280 10.12 13.06 15.62
CA ALA A 280 10.08 12.17 16.78
C ALA A 280 11.06 12.61 17.89
N GLN A 281 12.26 13.06 17.53
CA GLN A 281 13.25 13.56 18.50
C GLN A 281 12.83 14.84 19.23
N ARG A 282 11.96 15.67 18.62
CA ARG A 282 11.38 16.87 19.25
C ARG A 282 10.18 16.57 20.16
N GLY A 283 9.84 15.29 20.36
CA GLY A 283 8.67 14.86 21.13
C GLY A 283 7.41 14.68 20.29
N GLY A 284 7.54 14.67 18.96
CA GLY A 284 6.48 14.29 18.03
C GLY A 284 6.49 12.79 17.69
N VAL A 285 5.88 12.46 16.56
CA VAL A 285 5.86 11.12 15.97
C VAL A 285 6.03 11.23 14.44
N GLY A 286 6.78 10.29 13.87
CA GLY A 286 7.03 10.20 12.43
C GLY A 286 6.29 9.04 11.79
N LEU A 287 5.78 9.22 10.57
CA LEU A 287 5.12 8.17 9.79
C LEU A 287 5.58 8.18 8.33
N VAL A 288 6.07 7.03 7.86
CA VAL A 288 6.21 6.75 6.42
C VAL A 288 5.28 5.60 6.05
N ALA A 289 4.25 5.89 5.26
CA ALA A 289 3.35 4.90 4.68
C ALA A 289 3.78 4.58 3.25
N TYR A 290 4.34 3.39 3.03
CA TYR A 290 4.90 2.94 1.76
C TYR A 290 3.91 2.02 1.03
N TYR A 291 3.35 2.50 -0.08
CA TYR A 291 2.38 1.80 -0.92
C TYR A 291 3.08 1.11 -2.09
N ARG A 292 2.77 -0.17 -2.31
CA ARG A 292 3.33 -0.94 -3.44
C ARG A 292 2.57 -0.69 -4.74
N LYS A 293 2.68 0.55 -5.23
CA LYS A 293 2.01 1.08 -6.43
C LYS A 293 3.04 1.58 -7.47
N GLU A 294 3.89 0.66 -7.94
CA GLU A 294 4.95 0.97 -8.92
C GLU A 294 4.44 1.68 -10.18
N GLY A 295 5.20 2.67 -10.65
CA GLY A 295 4.96 3.32 -11.93
C GLY A 295 3.61 4.02 -12.03
N ARG A 296 3.13 4.61 -10.93
CA ARG A 296 1.76 5.16 -10.85
C ARG A 296 0.67 4.10 -11.04
N ALA A 297 0.91 2.91 -10.53
CA ALA A 297 0.10 1.71 -10.73
C ALA A 297 0.01 1.24 -12.21
N LEU A 298 0.91 1.72 -13.09
CA LEU A 298 1.06 1.20 -14.47
C LEU A 298 2.01 0.00 -14.55
N GLY A 299 2.79 -0.24 -13.49
CA GLY A 299 3.84 -1.25 -13.46
C GLY A 299 5.16 -0.78 -14.10
N GLU A 300 6.21 -1.55 -13.83
CA GLU A 300 7.60 -1.19 -14.18
C GLU A 300 7.86 -1.23 -15.71
N VAL A 301 7.26 -2.18 -16.42
CA VAL A 301 7.41 -2.30 -17.89
C VAL A 301 6.91 -1.04 -18.58
N THR A 302 5.67 -0.62 -18.30
CA THR A 302 5.07 0.58 -18.89
C THR A 302 5.87 1.83 -18.55
N LYS A 303 6.32 1.95 -17.29
CA LYS A 303 7.22 3.04 -16.86
C LYS A 303 8.49 3.12 -17.71
N PHE A 304 9.14 1.99 -17.98
CA PHE A 304 10.36 1.97 -18.79
C PHE A 304 10.08 2.28 -20.27
N LEU A 305 8.93 1.84 -20.81
CA LEU A 305 8.48 2.26 -22.15
C LEU A 305 8.29 3.78 -22.23
N VAL A 306 7.69 4.40 -21.20
CA VAL A 306 7.54 5.85 -21.10
C VAL A 306 8.90 6.54 -21.04
N TYR A 307 9.84 6.06 -20.23
CA TYR A 307 11.21 6.61 -20.19
C TYR A 307 11.90 6.53 -21.56
N ASN A 308 11.82 5.38 -22.22
CA ASN A 308 12.38 5.20 -23.55
C ASN A 308 11.74 6.15 -24.58
N ALA A 309 10.41 6.31 -24.54
CA ALA A 309 9.68 7.21 -25.43
C ALA A 309 10.07 8.67 -25.20
N ARG A 310 10.18 9.09 -23.93
CA ARG A 310 10.63 10.45 -23.55
C ARG A 310 12.06 10.73 -24.01
N LYS A 311 12.98 9.79 -23.84
CA LYS A 311 14.39 9.97 -24.22
C LYS A 311 14.60 9.94 -25.75
N ARG A 312 13.75 9.24 -26.50
CA ARG A 312 13.86 9.08 -27.97
C ARG A 312 13.08 10.11 -28.79
N GLN A 313 12.22 10.91 -28.17
CA GLN A 313 11.45 11.91 -28.91
C GLN A 313 12.36 12.99 -29.52
N ALA A 314 11.92 13.58 -30.64
CA ALA A 314 12.60 14.72 -31.23
C ALA A 314 12.66 15.87 -30.20
N GLY A 315 13.85 16.45 -29.99
CA GLY A 315 14.08 17.47 -28.97
C GLY A 315 14.58 16.93 -27.62
N GLY A 316 14.55 15.61 -27.40
CA GLY A 316 15.03 14.96 -26.17
C GLY A 316 13.99 14.95 -25.06
N ASP A 317 14.41 14.58 -23.84
CA ASP A 317 13.54 14.49 -22.67
C ASP A 317 13.32 15.86 -22.04
N THR A 318 12.16 16.47 -22.31
CA THR A 318 11.77 17.82 -21.87
C THR A 318 10.54 17.78 -20.96
N ALA A 319 10.40 18.78 -20.10
CA ALA A 319 9.36 18.79 -19.07
C ALA A 319 7.95 18.97 -19.66
N ASP A 320 7.81 19.75 -20.74
CA ASP A 320 6.53 20.00 -21.43
C ASP A 320 5.91 18.72 -22.03
N GLN A 321 6.74 17.75 -22.41
CA GLN A 321 6.29 16.48 -23.00
C GLN A 321 6.09 15.36 -21.97
N TYR A 322 6.41 15.59 -20.69
CA TYR A 322 6.46 14.56 -19.67
C TYR A 322 5.14 13.78 -19.55
N PHE A 323 4.03 14.50 -19.36
CA PHE A 323 2.71 13.89 -19.15
C PHE A 323 2.11 13.39 -20.46
N ALA A 324 2.30 14.13 -21.56
CA ALA A 324 1.85 13.73 -22.89
C ALA A 324 2.43 12.37 -23.29
N ARG A 325 3.73 12.13 -23.05
CA ARG A 325 4.35 10.82 -23.34
C ARG A 325 3.84 9.70 -22.45
N THR A 326 3.51 10.00 -21.21
CA THR A 326 2.88 9.02 -20.32
C THR A 326 1.53 8.60 -20.89
N GLU A 327 0.68 9.57 -21.24
CA GLU A 327 -0.65 9.34 -21.78
C GLU A 327 -0.62 8.62 -23.15
N CYS A 328 0.31 8.97 -24.04
CA CYS A 328 0.46 8.28 -25.33
C CYS A 328 0.77 6.78 -25.18
N VAL A 329 1.51 6.39 -24.14
CA VAL A 329 1.94 4.99 -23.94
C VAL A 329 0.95 4.22 -23.06
N ALA A 330 0.44 4.86 -22.01
CA ALA A 330 -0.37 4.23 -20.97
C ALA A 330 -1.89 4.46 -21.13
N GLY A 331 -2.31 5.38 -22.02
CA GLY A 331 -3.71 5.80 -22.16
C GLY A 331 -4.22 6.72 -21.04
N VAL A 332 -3.43 6.90 -19.98
CA VAL A 332 -3.75 7.72 -18.80
C VAL A 332 -2.47 8.21 -18.13
N GLN A 333 -2.54 9.32 -17.39
CA GLN A 333 -1.38 9.90 -16.71
C GLN A 333 -1.11 9.32 -15.32
N ASP A 334 -2.14 8.75 -14.66
CA ASP A 334 -2.06 8.19 -13.31
C ASP A 334 -3.18 7.16 -13.07
N MET A 335 -2.86 6.00 -12.49
CA MET A 335 -3.82 4.97 -12.07
C MET A 335 -3.79 4.70 -10.56
N ARG A 336 -3.10 5.55 -9.76
CA ARG A 336 -2.85 5.25 -8.35
C ARG A 336 -4.07 5.38 -7.46
N PHE A 337 -5.16 6.00 -7.91
CA PHE A 337 -6.41 6.15 -7.18
C PHE A 337 -6.14 6.51 -5.70
N GLN A 338 -5.75 7.77 -5.48
CA GLN A 338 -5.31 8.25 -4.16
C GLN A 338 -6.48 8.32 -3.16
N GLU A 339 -7.73 8.17 -3.61
CA GLU A 339 -8.94 8.22 -2.80
C GLU A 339 -9.01 7.11 -1.73
N LEU A 340 -8.30 6.00 -1.93
CA LEU A 340 -8.21 4.89 -0.96
C LEU A 340 -7.05 5.05 0.02
N MET A 341 -6.11 5.94 -0.27
CA MET A 341 -4.89 6.11 0.52
C MET A 341 -5.16 6.57 1.97
N PRO A 342 -6.11 7.49 2.26
CA PRO A 342 -6.36 7.96 3.63
C PRO A 342 -6.82 6.88 4.60
N ASP A 343 -7.33 5.75 4.13
CA ASP A 343 -7.86 4.67 4.97
C ASP A 343 -6.85 4.17 6.02
N VAL A 344 -5.55 4.16 5.69
CA VAL A 344 -4.52 3.78 6.66
C VAL A 344 -4.30 4.85 7.73
N LEU A 345 -4.49 6.12 7.37
CA LEU A 345 -4.37 7.21 8.33
C LEU A 345 -5.55 7.16 9.32
N HIS A 346 -6.75 6.87 8.82
CA HIS A 346 -7.92 6.58 9.67
C HIS A 346 -7.73 5.33 10.52
N TRP A 347 -7.11 4.28 9.99
CA TRP A 347 -6.78 3.08 10.77
C TRP A 347 -5.84 3.39 11.94
N LEU A 348 -4.89 4.31 11.74
CA LEU A 348 -3.99 4.82 12.79
C LEU A 348 -4.65 5.86 13.71
N GLY A 349 -5.92 6.24 13.48
CA GLY A 349 -6.64 7.22 14.27
C GLY A 349 -6.28 8.67 13.97
N ILE A 350 -5.44 8.92 12.95
CA ILE A 350 -4.91 10.24 12.62
C ILE A 350 -6.05 11.19 12.24
N ARG A 351 -6.02 12.39 12.82
CA ARG A 351 -6.93 13.50 12.51
C ARG A 351 -6.22 14.75 12.01
N LYS A 352 -4.92 14.85 12.29
CA LYS A 352 -4.08 16.00 11.92
C LYS A 352 -2.68 15.52 11.55
N VAL A 353 -2.21 15.93 10.38
CA VAL A 353 -0.83 15.82 9.93
C VAL A 353 -0.21 17.20 10.03
N HIS A 354 0.70 17.40 10.98
CA HIS A 354 1.32 18.70 11.19
C HIS A 354 2.26 19.06 10.04
N ARG A 355 3.09 18.10 9.62
CA ARG A 355 4.07 18.25 8.54
C ARG A 355 3.88 17.14 7.51
N LEU A 356 3.32 17.44 6.35
CA LEU A 356 3.18 16.49 5.24
C LEU A 356 4.35 16.65 4.26
N VAL A 357 5.27 15.68 4.22
CA VAL A 357 6.41 15.72 3.29
C VAL A 357 5.93 15.32 1.89
N SER A 358 5.39 16.27 1.12
CA SER A 358 4.81 16.00 -0.20
C SER A 358 4.54 17.26 -1.04
N MET A 359 5.03 17.25 -2.27
CA MET A 359 4.60 18.18 -3.33
C MET A 359 3.31 17.77 -4.06
N SER A 360 2.77 16.56 -3.81
CA SER A 360 1.61 16.05 -4.55
C SER A 360 0.28 16.60 -4.03
N ASN A 361 -0.42 17.36 -4.88
CA ASN A 361 -1.78 17.82 -4.56
C ASN A 361 -2.76 16.66 -4.48
N MET A 362 -2.70 15.68 -5.39
CA MET A 362 -3.57 14.49 -5.30
C MET A 362 -3.51 13.77 -3.94
N LYS A 363 -2.32 13.70 -3.32
CA LYS A 363 -2.18 13.13 -1.97
C LYS A 363 -2.75 14.06 -0.90
N TYR A 364 -2.45 15.35 -0.99
CA TYR A 364 -2.97 16.36 -0.08
C TYR A 364 -4.50 16.43 -0.12
N ASP A 365 -5.09 16.54 -1.31
CA ASP A 365 -6.53 16.63 -1.55
C ASP A 365 -7.24 15.37 -1.07
N ALA A 366 -6.65 14.18 -1.27
CA ALA A 366 -7.20 12.94 -0.74
C ALA A 366 -7.21 12.91 0.81
N ILE A 367 -6.13 13.38 1.45
CA ILE A 367 -6.03 13.43 2.92
C ILE A 367 -7.04 14.43 3.50
N VAL A 368 -7.08 15.66 2.96
CA VAL A 368 -8.01 16.70 3.41
C VAL A 368 -9.45 16.34 3.10
N GLY A 369 -9.71 15.77 1.91
CA GLY A 369 -11.04 15.29 1.51
C GLY A 369 -11.55 14.14 2.38
N ALA A 370 -10.66 13.40 3.04
CA ALA A 370 -11.00 12.40 4.05
C ALA A 370 -11.20 12.99 5.46
N GLY A 371 -11.15 14.32 5.60
CA GLY A 371 -11.39 15.01 6.87
C GLY A 371 -10.16 15.09 7.79
N ILE A 372 -8.96 14.86 7.28
CA ILE A 372 -7.70 14.97 8.03
C ILE A 372 -7.10 16.36 7.80
N GLU A 373 -6.86 17.12 8.87
CA GLU A 373 -6.21 18.42 8.79
C GLU A 373 -4.74 18.27 8.37
N VAL A 374 -4.27 19.12 7.46
CA VAL A 374 -2.85 19.20 7.09
C VAL A 374 -2.33 20.59 7.42
N GLY A 375 -1.31 20.69 8.27
CA GLY A 375 -0.70 21.94 8.72
C GLY A 375 0.17 22.57 7.64
N GLU A 376 1.37 22.02 7.45
CA GLU A 376 2.29 22.45 6.40
C GLU A 376 2.70 21.32 5.46
N ARG A 377 3.10 21.71 4.25
CA ARG A 377 3.65 20.79 3.24
C ARG A 377 5.14 21.03 3.11
N VAL A 378 5.93 20.03 3.47
CA VAL A 378 7.39 20.08 3.42
C VAL A 378 7.86 19.59 2.05
N ASN A 379 8.59 20.44 1.34
CA ASN A 379 9.20 20.12 0.06
C ASN A 379 10.58 19.49 0.25
N ILE A 380 11.02 18.77 -0.77
CA ILE A 380 12.41 18.30 -0.80
C ILE A 380 13.37 19.49 -0.98
N PRO A 381 14.52 19.52 -0.27
CA PRO A 381 15.60 20.46 -0.54
C PRO A 381 16.14 20.35 -1.98
N ASP A 382 16.48 21.49 -2.59
CA ASP A 382 16.93 21.56 -3.99
C ASP A 382 18.22 20.77 -4.24
N GLU A 383 19.11 20.74 -3.26
CA GLU A 383 20.38 20.00 -3.30
C GLU A 383 20.20 18.47 -3.33
N LEU A 384 19.02 17.98 -2.96
CA LEU A 384 18.69 16.55 -3.02
C LEU A 384 18.03 16.15 -4.35
N ILE A 385 17.72 17.10 -5.23
CA ILE A 385 17.10 16.84 -6.53
C ILE A 385 18.18 16.46 -7.55
N PRO A 386 18.20 15.21 -8.07
CA PRO A 386 19.13 14.84 -9.13
C PRO A 386 18.94 15.70 -10.38
N ALA A 387 20.03 15.97 -11.11
CA ALA A 387 19.98 16.80 -12.31
C ALA A 387 19.00 16.28 -13.39
N ASP A 388 18.99 14.97 -13.66
CA ASP A 388 18.08 14.36 -14.64
C ASP A 388 16.62 14.38 -14.17
N ALA A 389 16.39 14.37 -12.85
CA ALA A 389 15.06 14.45 -12.25
C ALA A 389 14.46 15.87 -12.26
N ARG A 390 15.23 16.91 -12.65
CA ARG A 390 14.70 18.27 -12.79
C ARG A 390 13.59 18.34 -13.84
N VAL A 391 13.69 17.55 -14.91
CA VAL A 391 12.62 17.39 -15.92
C VAL A 391 11.30 16.95 -15.27
N GLU A 392 11.35 16.01 -14.32
CA GLU A 392 10.17 15.55 -13.60
C GLU A 392 9.61 16.65 -12.67
N ILE A 393 10.48 17.33 -11.92
CA ILE A 393 10.08 18.35 -10.96
C ILE A 393 9.43 19.54 -11.67
N ASP A 394 10.04 20.04 -12.73
CA ASP A 394 9.53 21.19 -13.48
C ASP A 394 8.19 20.86 -14.14
N ALA A 395 8.07 19.67 -14.73
CA ALA A 395 6.80 19.20 -15.29
C ALA A 395 5.70 19.13 -14.23
N LYS A 396 6.01 18.61 -13.03
CA LYS A 396 5.05 18.53 -11.93
C LYS A 396 4.62 19.91 -11.45
N MET A 397 5.55 20.85 -11.27
CA MET A 397 5.23 22.21 -10.85
C MET A 397 4.31 22.89 -11.88
N ALA A 398 4.61 22.76 -13.16
CA ALA A 398 3.75 23.29 -14.23
C ALA A 398 2.36 22.63 -14.30
N ALA A 399 2.27 21.34 -13.94
CA ALA A 399 0.99 20.63 -13.81
C ALA A 399 0.24 20.95 -12.49
N GLY A 400 0.69 21.96 -11.74
CA GLY A 400 0.03 22.48 -10.55
C GLY A 400 0.43 21.82 -9.24
N TYR A 401 1.47 20.98 -9.20
CA TYR A 401 1.99 20.43 -7.94
C TYR A 401 2.53 21.56 -7.05
N PHE A 402 2.43 21.39 -5.74
CA PHE A 402 2.81 22.42 -4.77
C PHE A 402 4.30 22.76 -4.84
N THR A 403 4.57 24.04 -4.96
CA THR A 403 5.90 24.64 -4.80
C THR A 403 5.74 25.99 -4.07
N PRO A 404 6.64 26.33 -3.11
CA PRO A 404 6.68 27.66 -2.53
C PRO A 404 7.33 28.69 -3.47
N GLY A 405 8.01 28.23 -4.54
CA GLY A 405 8.75 29.05 -5.49
C GLY A 405 7.97 29.37 -6.78
N PRO A 406 8.61 30.06 -7.74
CA PRO A 406 8.01 30.36 -9.03
C PRO A 406 7.67 29.08 -9.80
N VAL A 407 6.53 29.09 -10.48
CA VAL A 407 6.11 28.01 -11.39
C VAL A 407 6.79 28.25 -12.74
N PRO A 408 7.50 27.25 -13.31
CA PRO A 408 8.17 27.42 -14.59
C PRO A 408 7.19 27.76 -15.71
N ASP A 409 7.55 28.73 -16.56
CA ASP A 409 6.78 29.07 -17.75
C ASP A 409 7.03 28.10 -18.92
N ALA A 410 6.28 28.27 -20.02
CA ALA A 410 6.35 27.37 -21.17
C ALA A 410 7.71 27.34 -21.89
N ASP A 411 8.50 28.40 -21.78
CA ASP A 411 9.84 28.46 -22.36
C ASP A 411 10.87 27.89 -21.39
N GLU A 412 10.71 28.09 -20.08
CA GLU A 412 11.52 27.46 -19.03
C GLU A 412 11.41 25.94 -19.03
N LEU A 413 10.22 25.38 -19.29
CA LEU A 413 10.00 23.92 -19.39
C LEU A 413 10.79 23.25 -20.52
N LYS A 414 11.22 24.00 -21.54
CA LYS A 414 12.03 23.50 -22.65
C LYS A 414 13.54 23.54 -22.34
N ILE A 415 13.94 24.25 -21.28
CA ILE A 415 15.33 24.39 -20.84
C ILE A 415 15.79 23.10 -20.15
N ALA A 416 14.97 22.56 -19.25
CA ALA A 416 15.27 21.31 -18.57
C ALA A 416 15.34 20.16 -19.59
N LYS A 417 16.55 19.64 -19.81
CA LYS A 417 16.81 18.52 -20.71
C LYS A 417 17.42 17.37 -19.96
N GLY A 418 16.70 16.25 -19.96
CA GLY A 418 17.23 15.00 -19.45
C GLY A 418 18.40 14.50 -20.29
N ARG A 419 19.29 13.73 -19.68
CA ARG A 419 20.40 13.07 -20.37
C ARG A 419 19.90 12.14 -21.48
N GLY A 420 20.70 11.94 -22.53
CA GLY A 420 20.40 11.00 -23.61
C GLY A 420 20.50 9.53 -23.18
N LEU A 421 20.12 8.62 -24.08
CA LEU A 421 20.41 7.19 -23.92
C LEU A 421 21.93 7.00 -24.11
N ILE A 422 22.62 6.58 -23.05
CA ILE A 422 24.06 6.28 -23.08
C ILE A 422 24.29 4.92 -23.73
#